data_AF-A0A1Q5KB45-F1
#
_entry.id   AF-A0A1Q5KB45-F1
#
_cell.length_a   1.000
_cell.length_b   1.000
_cell.length_c   1.000
_cell.angle_alpha   90.00
_cell.angle_beta   90.00
_cell.angle_gamma   90.00
#
_symmetry.space_group_name_H-M   'P 1'
#
loop_
_entity.id
_entity.type
_entity.pdbx_description
1 polymer ?
#
loop_
_entity_poly.entity_id
_entity_poly.type
_entity_poly.pdbx_seq_one_letter_code
_entity_poly.pdbx_strand_id
1 'polypeptide(L)'
;MGCADAFGGPGGDARFRGCLERAVGALGGVRPVDSIRIDPDFYRSDRRRLLFVRFAGVPLFWRLDLDVRAASVADDPQYDAANPAARARDDEWSRPASALANAIGAVKAVARKRDAEARGLLDRGFARIGEDDRAGGAWGHDVARLAHAAAPREPSLSDLGGQVTALAARRVGGSA
;
A
#
# COMPACT_ATOMS: atom_id res chain seq x y z
N MET A 1 26.85 -0.38 32.24
CA MET A 1 25.94 0.74 32.54
C MET A 1 25.35 1.17 31.20
N GLY A 2 24.19 0.60 30.86
CA GLY A 2 23.64 0.59 29.51
C GLY A 2 22.63 1.71 29.29
N CYS A 3 22.64 2.27 28.07
CA CYS A 3 21.73 3.31 27.58
C CYS A 3 20.27 2.81 27.35
N ALA A 4 19.67 2.14 28.33
CA ALA A 4 18.30 1.63 28.21
C ALA A 4 17.21 2.68 28.56
N ASP A 5 17.56 3.82 29.18
CA ASP A 5 16.57 4.73 29.77
C ASP A 5 16.19 5.95 28.91
N ALA A 6 16.66 6.07 27.67
CA ALA A 6 16.40 7.27 26.87
C ALA A 6 15.02 7.31 26.18
N PHE A 7 14.29 6.19 26.10
CA PHE A 7 13.02 6.11 25.36
C PHE A 7 11.84 5.48 26.13
N GLY A 8 12.04 5.07 27.39
CA GLY A 8 11.07 4.31 28.20
C GLY A 8 10.23 5.13 29.18
N GLY A 9 10.03 6.44 28.95
CA GLY A 9 9.14 7.23 29.79
C GLY A 9 7.66 7.07 29.38
N PRO A 10 6.69 7.31 30.29
CA PRO A 10 5.23 7.19 30.04
C PRO A 10 4.66 8.15 28.96
N GLY A 11 5.51 8.77 28.14
CA GLY A 11 5.16 9.70 27.06
C GLY A 11 5.48 9.23 25.64
N GLY A 12 5.99 8.01 25.42
CA GLY A 12 6.27 7.49 24.06
C GLY A 12 5.00 7.39 23.21
N ASP A 13 3.94 6.84 23.79
CA ASP A 13 2.65 6.64 23.11
C ASP A 13 1.95 7.98 22.84
N ALA A 14 2.04 8.94 23.76
CA ALA A 14 1.47 10.27 23.60
C ALA A 14 2.05 11.04 22.39
N ARG A 15 3.26 10.66 21.94
CA ARG A 15 3.92 11.25 20.77
C ARG A 15 3.57 10.57 19.45
N PHE A 16 2.89 9.41 19.46
CA PHE A 16 2.63 8.60 18.27
C PHE A 16 2.01 9.42 17.14
N ARG A 17 0.93 10.14 17.43
CA ARG A 17 0.25 11.01 16.45
C ARG A 17 1.20 12.08 15.89
N GLY A 18 1.95 12.77 16.74
CA GLY A 18 2.92 13.78 16.32
C GLY A 18 4.09 13.21 15.50
N CYS A 19 4.48 11.96 15.75
CA CYS A 19 5.46 11.26 14.91
C CYS A 19 4.92 10.99 13.50
N LEU A 20 3.65 10.57 13.38
CA LEU A 20 3.01 10.37 12.08
C LEU A 20 2.86 11.67 11.29
N GLU A 21 2.49 12.77 11.94
CA GLU A 21 2.38 14.09 11.32
C GLU A 21 3.72 14.55 10.71
N ARG A 22 4.85 14.20 11.33
CA ARG A 22 6.19 14.52 10.82
C ARG A 22 6.72 13.54 9.78
N ALA A 23 6.11 12.37 9.63
CA ALA A 23 6.64 11.30 8.79
C ALA A 23 6.82 11.75 7.32
N VAL A 24 5.86 12.51 6.78
CA VAL A 24 5.94 13.02 5.40
C VAL A 24 7.17 13.90 5.20
N GLY A 25 7.42 14.83 6.12
CA GLY A 25 8.58 15.74 6.05
C GLY A 25 9.91 14.99 6.21
N ALA A 26 9.96 14.04 7.15
CA ALA A 26 11.15 13.20 7.35
C ALA A 26 11.48 12.36 6.10
N LEU A 27 10.47 11.75 5.49
CA LEU A 27 10.62 10.98 4.25
C LEU A 27 11.03 11.87 3.08
N GLY A 28 10.44 13.08 2.99
CA GLY A 28 10.78 14.07 1.98
C GLY A 28 12.23 14.55 2.04
N GLY A 29 12.85 14.56 3.22
CA GLY A 29 14.27 14.87 3.41
C GLY A 29 15.22 13.82 2.83
N VAL A 30 14.76 12.58 2.62
CA VAL A 30 15.55 11.51 1.99
C VAL A 30 15.43 11.55 0.47
N ARG A 31 14.19 11.67 -0.04
CA ARG A 31 13.85 11.77 -1.46
C ARG A 31 12.46 12.38 -1.61
N PRO A 32 12.16 13.12 -2.70
CA PRO A 32 10.81 13.61 -2.93
C PRO A 32 9.77 12.48 -2.89
N VAL A 33 8.76 12.66 -2.04
CA VAL A 33 7.63 11.75 -1.88
C VAL A 33 6.60 12.05 -2.97
N ASP A 34 6.21 11.02 -3.72
CA ASP A 34 5.18 11.11 -4.77
C ASP A 34 3.79 10.86 -4.19
N SER A 35 3.67 9.83 -3.32
CA SER A 35 2.41 9.55 -2.64
C SER A 35 2.63 8.78 -1.35
N ILE A 36 1.78 9.04 -0.35
CA ILE A 36 1.66 8.23 0.86
C ILE A 36 0.23 7.72 0.94
N ARG A 37 0.09 6.43 1.21
CA ARG A 37 -1.18 5.80 1.56
C ARG A 37 -1.08 5.19 2.94
N ILE A 38 -2.19 5.20 3.65
CA ILE A 38 -2.33 4.46 4.91
C ILE A 38 -2.97 3.11 4.58
N ASP A 39 -2.50 2.06 5.23
CA ASP A 39 -3.15 0.77 5.19
C ASP A 39 -4.55 0.82 5.80
N PRO A 40 -5.60 0.39 5.08
CA PRO A 40 -6.97 0.48 5.57
C PRO A 40 -7.21 -0.38 6.81
N ASP A 41 -6.42 -1.44 7.05
CA ASP A 41 -6.59 -2.30 8.21
C ASP A 41 -6.07 -1.63 9.49
N PHE A 42 -5.12 -0.71 9.37
CA PHE A 42 -4.58 0.03 10.52
C PHE A 42 -4.85 1.53 10.40
N TYR A 43 -5.93 1.95 9.73
CA TYR A 43 -6.19 3.36 9.42
C TYR A 43 -6.55 4.20 10.64
N ARG A 44 -7.31 3.62 11.58
CA ARG A 44 -7.81 4.28 12.79
C ARG A 44 -7.17 3.74 14.07
N SER A 45 -6.24 2.78 13.97
CA SER A 45 -5.47 2.31 15.12
C SER A 45 -4.79 3.50 15.82
N ASP A 46 -4.81 3.49 17.15
CA ASP A 46 -4.32 4.58 18.00
C ASP A 46 -2.81 4.50 18.23
N ARG A 47 -2.20 3.32 18.02
CA ARG A 47 -0.79 3.02 18.32
C ARG A 47 -0.05 2.29 17.21
N ARG A 48 -0.71 1.98 16.10
CA ARG A 48 -0.07 1.39 14.91
C ARG A 48 -0.53 2.08 13.63
N ARG A 49 0.39 2.30 12.71
CA ARG A 49 0.08 2.84 11.38
C ARG A 49 1.05 2.26 10.37
N LEU A 50 0.51 1.59 9.36
CA LEU A 50 1.29 1.13 8.22
C LEU A 50 1.14 2.14 7.07
N LEU A 51 2.26 2.72 6.66
CA LEU A 51 2.34 3.69 5.56
C LEU A 51 2.94 3.02 4.33
N PHE A 52 2.29 3.18 3.19
CA PHE A 52 2.79 2.79 1.88
C PHE A 52 3.29 4.03 1.14
N VAL A 53 4.60 4.14 1.00
CA VAL A 53 5.27 5.32 0.46
C VAL A 53 5.80 5.00 -0.94
N ARG A 54 5.46 5.86 -1.89
CA ARG A 54 6.13 5.94 -3.19
C ARG A 54 6.94 7.21 -3.26
N PHE A 55 8.18 7.09 -3.68
CA PHE A 55 9.06 8.21 -3.94
C PHE A 55 9.11 8.53 -5.43
N ALA A 56 9.27 9.80 -5.78
CA ALA A 56 9.42 10.23 -7.15
C ALA A 56 10.66 9.60 -7.80
N GLY A 57 10.50 9.19 -9.06
CA GLY A 57 11.58 8.56 -9.84
C GLY A 57 12.06 7.21 -9.33
N VAL A 58 11.36 6.60 -8.36
CA VAL A 58 11.65 5.23 -7.91
C VAL A 58 10.76 4.26 -8.68
N PRO A 59 11.29 3.14 -9.21
CA PRO A 59 10.49 2.17 -9.94
C PRO A 59 9.31 1.66 -9.10
N LEU A 60 8.12 1.50 -9.70
CA LEU A 60 6.93 0.93 -9.02
C LEU A 60 7.15 -0.47 -8.42
N PHE A 61 8.21 -1.17 -8.86
CA PHE A 61 8.60 -2.44 -8.28
C PHE A 61 9.11 -2.30 -6.83
N TRP A 62 9.48 -1.08 -6.43
CA TRP A 62 10.00 -0.72 -5.12
C TRP A 62 8.96 0.17 -4.44
N ARG A 63 8.63 -0.15 -3.19
CA ARG A 63 7.73 0.61 -2.33
C ARG A 63 8.29 0.51 -0.92
N LEU A 64 8.27 1.62 -0.18
CA LEU A 64 8.59 1.59 1.24
C LEU A 64 7.31 1.32 2.00
N ASP A 65 7.31 0.26 2.79
CA ASP A 65 6.26 -0.09 3.73
C ASP A 65 6.78 0.25 5.13
N LEU A 66 6.26 1.31 5.72
CA LEU A 66 6.71 1.81 7.02
C LEU A 66 5.66 1.49 8.09
N ASP A 67 5.92 0.46 8.90
CA ASP A 67 5.11 0.10 10.07
C ASP A 67 5.57 0.92 11.28
N VAL A 68 4.80 1.93 11.64
CA VAL A 68 5.06 2.78 12.80
C VAL A 68 4.23 2.27 13.98
N ARG A 69 4.90 2.02 15.10
CA ARG A 69 4.28 1.53 16.33
C ARG A 69 4.67 2.39 17.51
N ALA A 70 3.71 2.60 18.43
CA ALA A 70 4.00 3.14 19.75
C ALA A 70 4.87 2.15 20.55
N ALA A 71 5.62 2.66 21.52
CA ALA A 71 6.56 1.83 22.29
C ALA A 71 5.85 0.69 23.04
N SER A 72 4.65 0.95 23.58
CA SER A 72 3.86 -0.05 24.31
C SER A 72 3.42 -1.26 23.48
N VAL A 73 3.41 -1.14 22.15
CA VAL A 73 2.97 -2.19 21.21
C VAL A 73 4.05 -2.55 20.20
N ALA A 74 5.29 -2.09 20.41
CA ALA A 74 6.39 -2.29 19.45
C ALA A 74 6.61 -3.79 19.16
N ASP A 75 6.60 -4.61 20.22
CA ASP A 75 6.82 -6.05 20.17
C ASP A 75 5.55 -6.87 19.87
N ASP A 76 4.40 -6.22 19.63
CA ASP A 76 3.15 -6.88 19.27
C ASP A 76 2.85 -6.71 17.77
N PRO A 77 3.23 -7.67 16.91
CA PRO A 77 2.91 -7.62 15.47
C PRO A 77 1.43 -7.80 15.15
N GLN A 78 0.63 -8.27 16.10
CA GLN A 78 -0.81 -8.52 15.92
C GLN A 78 -1.68 -7.41 16.52
N TYR A 79 -1.08 -6.36 17.10
CA TYR A 79 -1.84 -5.22 17.61
C TYR A 79 -2.78 -4.67 16.54
N ASP A 80 -4.06 -4.61 16.87
CA ASP A 80 -5.20 -4.23 16.03
C ASP A 80 -5.42 -5.07 14.74
N ALA A 81 -4.71 -6.19 14.57
CA ALA A 81 -4.86 -7.05 13.39
C ALA A 81 -6.25 -7.67 13.28
N ALA A 82 -7.02 -7.75 14.37
CA ALA A 82 -8.41 -8.22 14.36
C ALA A 82 -9.43 -7.15 14.83
N ASN A 83 -9.00 -5.90 15.05
CA ASN A 83 -9.85 -4.85 15.61
C ASN A 83 -10.65 -4.12 14.51
N PRO A 84 -11.99 -4.26 14.43
CA PRO A 84 -12.79 -3.57 13.43
C PRO A 84 -12.78 -2.04 13.61
N ALA A 85 -12.61 -1.55 14.84
CA ALA A 85 -12.56 -0.11 15.11
C ALA A 85 -11.29 0.57 14.57
N ALA A 86 -10.22 -0.21 14.36
CA ALA A 86 -8.98 0.25 13.77
C ALA A 86 -9.03 0.37 12.23
N ARG A 87 -10.08 -0.16 11.59
CA ARG A 87 -10.24 -0.17 10.13
C ARG A 87 -10.69 1.18 9.59
N ALA A 88 -10.29 1.49 8.35
CA ALA A 88 -10.82 2.59 7.58
C ALA A 88 -12.31 2.38 7.30
N ARG A 89 -13.06 3.47 7.30
CA ARG A 89 -14.38 3.54 6.67
C ARG A 89 -14.23 3.64 5.16
N ASP A 90 -15.33 3.42 4.44
CA ASP A 90 -15.33 3.38 2.98
C ASP A 90 -14.92 4.71 2.32
N ASP A 91 -15.17 5.84 2.99
CA ASP A 91 -14.85 7.19 2.55
C ASP A 91 -13.47 7.69 3.01
N GLU A 92 -12.81 6.97 3.93
CA GLU A 92 -11.51 7.34 4.49
C GLU A 92 -10.33 6.84 3.66
N TRP A 93 -10.59 6.01 2.64
CA TRP A 93 -9.55 5.33 1.89
C TRP A 93 -9.85 5.20 0.41
N SER A 94 -8.86 5.55 -0.42
CA SER A 94 -8.95 5.38 -1.88
C SER A 94 -8.93 3.90 -2.28
N ARG A 95 -10.12 3.40 -2.58
CA ARG A 95 -10.37 2.10 -3.21
C ARG A 95 -9.69 1.99 -4.59
N PRO A 96 -9.77 2.98 -5.51
CA PRO A 96 -9.07 2.94 -6.79
C PRO A 96 -7.54 2.85 -6.64
N ALA A 97 -6.94 3.63 -5.73
CA ALA A 97 -5.50 3.54 -5.50
C ALA A 97 -5.10 2.17 -4.92
N SER A 98 -6.00 1.50 -4.19
CA SER A 98 -5.73 0.16 -3.71
C SER A 98 -5.83 -0.90 -4.80
N ALA A 99 -6.75 -0.74 -5.75
CA ALA A 99 -6.81 -1.60 -6.91
C ALA A 99 -5.50 -1.52 -7.70
N LEU A 100 -4.98 -0.31 -7.94
CA LEU A 100 -3.68 -0.10 -8.59
C LEU A 100 -2.51 -0.71 -7.79
N ALA A 101 -2.52 -0.60 -6.46
CA ALA A 101 -1.51 -1.23 -5.62
C ALA A 101 -1.55 -2.77 -5.70
N ASN A 102 -2.74 -3.38 -5.74
CA ASN A 102 -2.89 -4.81 -5.98
C ASN A 102 -2.37 -5.22 -7.36
N ALA A 103 -2.64 -4.42 -8.40
CA ALA A 103 -2.15 -4.64 -9.76
C ALA A 103 -0.61 -4.66 -9.81
N ILE A 104 0.05 -3.71 -9.15
CA ILE A 104 1.52 -3.69 -8.99
C ILE A 104 2.01 -4.94 -8.25
N GLY A 105 1.30 -5.33 -7.18
CA GLY A 105 1.58 -6.55 -6.43
C GLY A 105 1.50 -7.80 -7.33
N ALA A 106 0.49 -7.88 -8.19
CA ALA A 106 0.29 -9.00 -9.09
C ALA A 106 1.46 -9.13 -10.08
N VAL A 107 1.91 -8.01 -10.68
CA VAL A 107 3.11 -8.01 -11.53
C VAL A 107 4.34 -8.55 -10.77
N LYS A 108 4.53 -8.16 -9.51
CA LYS A 108 5.63 -8.68 -8.66
C LYS A 108 5.47 -10.17 -8.37
N ALA A 109 4.25 -10.64 -8.14
CA ALA A 109 3.96 -12.05 -7.87
C ALA A 109 4.25 -12.92 -9.09
N VAL A 110 3.80 -12.50 -10.29
CA VAL A 110 4.11 -13.19 -11.56
C VAL A 110 5.61 -13.24 -11.81
N ALA A 111 6.34 -12.14 -11.60
CA ALA A 111 7.80 -12.10 -11.74
C ALA A 111 8.52 -13.09 -10.79
N ARG A 112 7.84 -13.53 -9.72
CA ARG A 112 8.33 -14.54 -8.75
C ARG A 112 7.71 -15.92 -8.96
N LYS A 113 6.97 -16.15 -10.06
CA LYS A 113 6.27 -17.40 -10.38
C LYS A 113 5.23 -17.79 -9.32
N ARG A 114 4.52 -16.81 -8.76
CA ARG A 114 3.49 -16.98 -7.71
C ARG A 114 2.10 -16.65 -8.28
N ASP A 115 1.65 -17.47 -9.21
CA ASP A 115 0.45 -17.22 -10.02
C ASP A 115 -0.85 -17.19 -9.21
N ALA A 116 -0.97 -18.05 -8.19
CA ALA A 116 -2.12 -18.04 -7.28
C ALA A 116 -2.21 -16.72 -6.47
N GLU A 117 -1.06 -16.19 -6.03
CA GLU A 117 -0.98 -14.89 -5.36
C GLU A 117 -1.34 -13.76 -6.32
N ALA A 118 -0.84 -13.80 -7.56
CA ALA A 118 -1.17 -12.82 -8.60
C ALA A 118 -2.68 -12.77 -8.89
N ARG A 119 -3.31 -13.93 -9.05
CA ARG A 119 -4.75 -14.07 -9.23
C ARG A 119 -5.52 -13.45 -8.05
N GLY A 120 -5.18 -13.84 -6.82
CA GLY A 120 -5.83 -13.31 -5.62
C GLY A 120 -5.67 -11.79 -5.45
N LEU A 121 -4.52 -11.22 -5.85
CA LEU A 121 -4.31 -9.77 -5.86
C LEU A 121 -5.23 -9.08 -6.89
N LEU A 122 -5.30 -9.58 -8.12
CA LEU A 122 -6.14 -9.00 -9.16
C LEU A 122 -7.63 -9.09 -8.83
N ASP A 123 -8.09 -10.24 -8.36
CA ASP A 123 -9.49 -10.44 -7.95
C ASP A 123 -9.89 -9.48 -6.83
N ARG A 124 -9.02 -9.29 -5.82
CA ARG A 124 -9.23 -8.26 -4.80
C ARG A 124 -9.24 -6.86 -5.40
N GLY A 125 -8.37 -6.60 -6.39
CA GLY A 125 -8.31 -5.33 -7.09
C GLY A 125 -9.63 -4.95 -7.74
N PHE A 126 -10.21 -5.84 -8.56
CA PHE A 126 -11.53 -5.64 -9.18
C PHE A 126 -12.62 -5.45 -8.13
N ALA A 127 -12.64 -6.29 -7.10
CA ALA A 127 -13.61 -6.17 -6.02
C ALA A 127 -13.53 -4.82 -5.27
N ARG A 128 -12.34 -4.22 -5.10
CA ARG A 128 -12.20 -2.90 -4.44
C ARG A 128 -12.92 -1.80 -5.20
N ILE A 129 -12.99 -1.88 -6.52
CA ILE A 129 -13.63 -0.87 -7.38
C ILE A 129 -15.05 -1.26 -7.82
N GLY A 130 -15.59 -2.34 -7.26
CA GLY A 130 -16.96 -2.82 -7.55
C GLY A 130 -17.13 -3.42 -8.93
N GLU A 131 -16.06 -3.92 -9.54
CA GLU A 131 -16.13 -4.68 -10.80
C GLU A 131 -16.38 -6.16 -10.48
N ASP A 132 -17.26 -6.81 -11.24
CA ASP A 132 -17.52 -8.26 -11.14
C ASP A 132 -16.45 -9.10 -11.88
N ASP A 133 -15.48 -8.43 -12.50
CA ASP A 133 -14.35 -9.03 -13.20
C ASP A 133 -13.45 -9.87 -12.29
N ARG A 134 -12.78 -10.85 -12.90
CA ARG A 134 -11.77 -11.72 -12.27
C ARG A 134 -10.54 -11.83 -13.15
N ALA A 135 -9.42 -12.24 -12.59
CA ALA A 135 -8.23 -12.52 -13.37
C ALA A 135 -8.46 -13.72 -14.30
N GLY A 136 -8.12 -13.60 -15.58
CA GLY A 136 -8.20 -14.68 -16.55
C GLY A 136 -6.94 -15.56 -16.56
N GLY A 137 -5.77 -15.02 -16.17
CA GLY A 137 -4.47 -15.68 -16.32
C GLY A 137 -3.59 -15.05 -17.39
N ALA A 138 -4.18 -14.20 -18.24
CA ALA A 138 -3.45 -13.34 -19.16
C ALA A 138 -2.94 -12.11 -18.39
N TRP A 139 -1.90 -12.30 -17.57
CA TRP A 139 -1.51 -11.36 -16.51
C TRP A 139 -1.30 -9.91 -16.98
N GLY A 140 -0.65 -9.70 -18.13
CA GLY A 140 -0.46 -8.36 -18.68
C GLY A 140 -1.79 -7.68 -19.03
N HIS A 141 -2.72 -8.43 -19.62
CA HIS A 141 -4.05 -7.95 -19.99
C HIS A 141 -4.93 -7.70 -18.75
N ASP A 142 -4.92 -8.62 -17.78
CA ASP A 142 -5.72 -8.46 -16.55
C ASP A 142 -5.27 -7.25 -15.72
N VAL A 143 -3.96 -7.02 -15.62
CA VAL A 143 -3.40 -5.82 -14.96
C VAL A 143 -3.81 -4.55 -15.70
N ALA A 144 -3.72 -4.53 -17.02
CA ALA A 144 -4.12 -3.37 -17.83
C ALA A 144 -5.61 -3.07 -17.69
N ARG A 145 -6.46 -4.11 -17.70
CA ARG A 145 -7.92 -3.98 -17.52
C ARG A 145 -8.25 -3.37 -16.15
N LEU A 146 -7.63 -3.88 -15.08
CA LEU A 146 -7.82 -3.32 -13.74
C LEU A 146 -7.34 -1.86 -13.65
N ALA A 147 -6.20 -1.53 -14.24
CA ALA A 147 -5.66 -0.17 -14.22
C ALA A 147 -6.58 0.82 -14.98
N HIS A 148 -7.10 0.39 -16.14
CA HIS A 148 -8.03 1.17 -16.95
C HIS A 148 -9.37 1.38 -16.27
N ALA A 149 -9.88 0.38 -15.53
CA ALA A 149 -11.10 0.52 -14.75
C ALA A 149 -10.91 1.43 -13.51
N ALA A 150 -9.74 1.36 -12.86
CA ALA A 150 -9.50 2.13 -11.63
C ALA A 150 -9.27 3.63 -11.89
N ALA A 151 -8.49 4.01 -12.90
CA ALA A 151 -8.09 5.41 -13.13
C ALA A 151 -9.26 6.41 -13.29
N PRO A 152 -10.33 6.13 -14.06
CA PRO A 152 -11.45 7.06 -14.21
C PRO A 152 -12.23 7.35 -12.92
N ARG A 153 -12.16 6.45 -11.93
CA ARG A 153 -12.85 6.61 -10.64
C ARG A 153 -12.19 7.64 -9.74
N GLU A 154 -10.90 7.94 -9.96
CA GLU A 154 -10.16 8.97 -9.25
C GLU A 154 -9.14 9.60 -10.21
N PRO A 155 -9.48 10.73 -10.87
CA PRO A 155 -8.69 11.28 -11.96
C PRO A 155 -7.22 11.60 -11.63
N SER A 156 -6.91 11.93 -10.38
CA SER A 156 -5.55 12.12 -9.88
C SER A 156 -4.66 10.87 -9.98
N LEU A 157 -5.24 9.69 -10.19
CA LEU A 157 -4.53 8.43 -10.37
C LEU A 157 -4.25 8.08 -11.84
N SER A 158 -4.66 8.91 -12.81
CA SER A 158 -4.53 8.60 -14.23
C SER A 158 -3.09 8.27 -14.64
N ASP A 159 -2.13 9.09 -14.17
CA ASP A 159 -0.71 8.87 -14.43
C ASP A 159 -0.22 7.55 -13.83
N LEU A 160 -0.64 7.23 -12.61
CA LEU A 160 -0.30 5.96 -11.97
C LEU A 160 -0.90 4.78 -12.74
N GLY A 161 -2.16 4.89 -13.19
CA GLY A 161 -2.80 3.88 -14.04
C GLY A 161 -1.99 3.61 -15.31
N GLY A 162 -1.57 4.66 -16.01
CA GLY A 162 -0.69 4.56 -17.18
C GLY A 162 0.65 3.89 -16.86
N GLN A 163 1.29 4.27 -15.75
CA GLN A 163 2.55 3.65 -15.31
C GLN A 163 2.40 2.16 -14.97
N VAL A 164 1.29 1.75 -14.37
CA VAL A 164 0.98 0.35 -14.05
C VAL A 164 0.78 -0.47 -15.33
N THR A 165 0.02 0.04 -16.30
CA THR A 165 -0.15 -0.60 -17.61
C THR A 165 1.20 -0.77 -18.32
N ALA A 166 2.02 0.27 -18.35
CA ALA A 166 3.35 0.22 -18.94
C ALA A 166 4.29 -0.76 -18.21
N LEU A 167 4.18 -0.84 -16.88
CA LEU A 167 4.92 -1.82 -16.08
C LEU A 167 4.52 -3.25 -16.46
N ALA A 168 3.22 -3.52 -16.61
CA ALA A 168 2.71 -4.83 -16.97
C ALA A 168 3.25 -5.27 -18.34
N ALA A 169 3.15 -4.39 -19.35
CA ALA A 169 3.66 -4.64 -20.69
C ALA A 169 5.15 -5.04 -20.69
N ARG A 170 5.98 -4.39 -19.87
CA ARG A 170 7.43 -4.68 -19.80
C ARG A 170 7.80 -5.94 -19.03
N ARG A 171 6.94 -6.40 -18.11
CA ARG A 171 7.32 -7.41 -17.09
C ARG A 171 6.53 -8.71 -17.16
N VAL A 172 5.32 -8.65 -17.67
CA VAL A 172 4.40 -9.79 -17.79
C VAL A 172 3.73 -9.85 -19.17
N GLY A 173 3.97 -8.86 -20.04
CA GLY A 173 3.55 -8.85 -21.42
C GLY A 173 4.54 -9.62 -22.30
N GLY A 174 4.17 -10.86 -22.64
CA GLY A 174 4.90 -11.70 -23.58
C GLY A 174 4.91 -13.18 -23.21
N SER A 175 3.73 -13.81 -23.13
CA SER A 175 3.61 -15.24 -23.41
C SER A 175 2.45 -15.43 -24.38
N ALA A 176 2.78 -16.04 -25.52
CA ALA A 176 1.87 -16.41 -26.60
C ALA A 176 0.76 -17.35 -26.14
#